data_AF-A0AAX4K8L0-F1
#
_entry.id   AF-A0AAX4K8L0-F1
#
_cell.length_a   1.000
_cell.length_b   1.000
_cell.length_c   1.000
_cell.angle_alpha   90.00
_cell.angle_beta   90.00
_cell.angle_gamma   90.00
#
_symmetry.space_group_name_H-M   'P 1'
#
loop_
_entity.id
_entity.type
_entity.pdbx_description
1 polymer ?
#
loop_
_entity_poly.entity_id
_entity_poly.type
_entity_poly.pdbx_seq_one_letter_code
_entity_poly.pdbx_strand_id
1 'polypeptide(L)'
;MVPFARLTDLVGVSAHPFASDISISKPLWVPSGARGVFGGQVIAQSLAAASRTISSPFGLHSMHCYFLLPAHANPDIEYRVERLRDGKSYSNRLVRAWQGDREVFVLLASYTVPPTTLPENFNLASNSHQGKIKISHTLRFANETEDKSQSPNRPLSILTSSVQPTYQNPFPPHLKPWEECFPEEDRWQRFFDEKCQEWKGARRRFLEEYIKERRESPVGIARARVKRSDLSQNEETEDSPVHTRMSWLHARLDPSENPDIETVKAMIAYMTDFQFIGTASRSVGLHQSSTPRIGMLASLDHSIHFYPFPEGFDPSAPLLHVMESQSVNIASGRGVVQGRVYTKEGVLIAVTAQEGVVRADLKGLEARGLVEGGAVGDDKDENKKKIQAKL
;
A
#
# COMPACT_ATOMS: atom_id res chain seq x y z
N MET A 1 8.91 -20.47 14.73
CA MET A 1 7.49 -20.81 14.55
C MET A 1 6.73 -19.61 15.06
N VAL A 2 6.24 -18.73 14.18
CA VAL A 2 5.41 -17.60 14.61
C VAL A 2 3.98 -18.14 14.64
N PRO A 3 3.31 -18.27 15.79
CA PRO A 3 1.86 -18.37 15.75
C PRO A 3 1.41 -16.99 15.30
N PHE A 4 0.66 -16.91 14.21
CA PHE A 4 0.18 -15.63 13.71
C PHE A 4 -0.51 -14.89 14.86
N ALA A 5 0.14 -13.80 15.25
CA ALA A 5 -0.28 -12.99 16.37
C ALA A 5 -1.60 -12.31 16.03
N ARG A 6 -2.28 -11.79 17.06
CA ARG A 6 -3.40 -10.87 16.86
C ARG A 6 -2.89 -9.68 16.03
N LEU A 7 -3.74 -9.12 15.16
CA LEU A 7 -3.29 -8.00 14.32
C LEU A 7 -2.83 -6.81 15.17
N THR A 8 -3.50 -6.59 16.31
CA THR A 8 -3.11 -5.57 17.31
C THR A 8 -1.70 -5.78 17.86
N ASP A 9 -1.29 -7.04 18.09
CA ASP A 9 0.07 -7.37 18.53
C ASP A 9 1.11 -7.12 17.43
N LEU A 10 0.76 -7.39 16.15
CA LEU A 10 1.69 -7.16 15.03
C LEU A 10 1.97 -5.68 14.79
N VAL A 11 0.96 -4.83 14.95
CA VAL A 11 1.09 -3.38 14.74
C VAL A 11 1.56 -2.61 15.98
N GLY A 12 1.47 -3.24 17.15
CA GLY A 12 1.88 -2.64 18.42
C GLY A 12 3.40 -2.63 18.63
N VAL A 13 3.81 -1.85 19.63
CA VAL A 13 5.21 -1.77 20.09
C VAL A 13 5.28 -1.89 21.61
N SER A 14 6.42 -2.33 22.12
CA SER A 14 6.72 -2.31 23.56
C SER A 14 7.36 -0.97 23.94
N ALA A 15 7.00 -0.41 25.09
CA ALA A 15 7.68 0.77 25.62
C ALA A 15 9.15 0.44 25.95
N HIS A 16 10.09 1.34 25.65
CA HIS A 16 11.42 1.22 26.21
C HIS A 16 11.37 1.53 27.72
N PRO A 17 12.01 0.73 28.59
CA PRO A 17 11.88 0.88 30.05
C PRO A 17 12.41 2.21 30.61
N PHE A 18 13.32 2.88 29.88
CA PHE A 18 14.03 4.07 30.37
C PHE A 18 13.87 5.31 29.47
N ALA A 19 13.19 5.21 28.33
CA ALA A 19 13.11 6.31 27.36
C ALA A 19 11.70 6.40 26.77
N SER A 20 11.01 7.50 27.08
CA SER A 20 9.61 7.73 26.70
C SER A 20 9.38 7.78 25.19
N ASP A 21 10.37 8.29 24.46
CA ASP A 21 10.31 8.48 23.01
C ASP A 21 11.00 7.34 22.25
N ILE A 22 11.26 6.21 22.92
CA ILE A 22 11.78 5.00 22.31
C ILE A 22 10.79 3.86 22.52
N SER A 23 10.52 3.11 21.46
CA SER A 23 9.74 1.89 21.51
C SER A 23 10.49 0.74 20.83
N ILE A 24 10.23 -0.49 21.26
CA ILE A 24 10.85 -1.70 20.75
C ILE A 24 9.82 -2.52 19.98
N SER A 25 10.23 -3.11 18.86
CA SER A 25 9.36 -3.94 18.06
C SER A 25 8.76 -5.10 18.83
N LYS A 26 7.55 -5.51 18.44
CA LYS A 26 7.05 -6.86 18.70
C LYS A 26 7.68 -7.85 17.72
N PRO A 27 7.56 -9.18 17.93
CA PRO A 27 8.14 -10.17 17.03
C PRO A 27 7.89 -9.86 15.55
N LEU A 28 8.98 -9.82 14.79
CA LEU A 28 8.98 -9.37 13.40
C LEU A 28 8.68 -10.53 12.45
N TRP A 29 7.76 -10.31 11.53
CA TRP A 29 7.37 -11.29 10.54
C TRP A 29 8.16 -11.08 9.24
N VAL A 30 8.83 -12.16 8.81
CA VAL A 30 9.48 -12.25 7.49
C VAL A 30 8.65 -13.21 6.64
N PRO A 31 7.94 -12.70 5.61
CA PRO A 31 7.16 -13.55 4.72
C PRO A 31 8.04 -14.59 4.01
N SER A 32 7.49 -15.76 3.70
CA SER A 32 8.23 -16.81 3.00
C SER A 32 8.79 -16.32 1.66
N GLY A 33 10.10 -16.50 1.45
CA GLY A 33 10.81 -16.04 0.26
C GLY A 33 11.15 -14.53 0.24
N ALA A 34 10.77 -13.75 1.26
CA ALA A 34 11.15 -12.36 1.38
C ALA A 34 12.60 -12.20 1.87
N ARG A 35 13.23 -11.07 1.52
CA ARG A 35 14.60 -10.73 1.97
C ARG A 35 14.65 -10.08 3.35
N GLY A 36 13.52 -9.61 3.85
CA GLY A 36 13.43 -8.87 5.09
C GLY A 36 12.01 -8.85 5.64
N VAL A 37 11.87 -8.18 6.78
CA VAL A 37 10.60 -7.99 7.49
C VAL A 37 9.58 -7.33 6.59
N PHE A 38 8.31 -7.70 6.76
CA PHE A 38 7.19 -7.10 6.04
C PHE A 38 7.10 -5.59 6.27
N GLY A 39 7.09 -4.80 5.19
CA GLY A 39 7.14 -3.34 5.24
C GLY A 39 5.98 -2.73 6.01
N GLY A 40 4.76 -3.24 5.81
CA GLY A 40 3.56 -2.85 6.55
C GLY A 40 3.72 -2.99 8.07
N GLN A 41 4.49 -3.96 8.57
CA GLN A 41 4.78 -4.08 10.00
C GLN A 41 5.66 -2.94 10.50
N VAL A 42 6.71 -2.59 9.76
CA VAL A 42 7.63 -1.51 10.12
C VAL A 42 6.90 -0.15 10.09
N ILE A 43 6.03 0.05 9.10
CA ILE A 43 5.13 1.21 9.01
C ILE A 43 4.23 1.29 10.24
N ALA A 44 3.48 0.23 10.52
CA ALA A 44 2.45 0.24 11.55
C ALA A 44 3.05 0.42 12.96
N GLN A 45 4.16 -0.26 13.24
CA GLN A 45 4.87 -0.10 14.51
C GLN A 45 5.51 1.29 14.67
N SER A 46 5.97 1.90 13.58
CA SER A 46 6.43 3.30 13.62
C SER A 46 5.30 4.27 13.95
N LEU A 47 4.10 4.05 13.39
CA LEU A 47 2.91 4.84 13.73
C LEU A 47 2.50 4.62 15.19
N ALA A 48 2.50 3.39 15.67
CA ALA A 48 2.23 3.08 17.08
C ALA A 48 3.24 3.78 18.03
N ALA A 49 4.53 3.76 17.68
CA ALA A 49 5.57 4.48 18.42
C ALA A 49 5.31 6.00 18.43
N ALA A 50 5.00 6.59 17.27
CA ALA A 50 4.68 8.02 17.18
C ALA A 50 3.43 8.38 17.99
N SER A 51 2.34 7.61 17.88
CA SER A 51 1.07 7.90 18.55
C SER A 51 1.17 7.85 20.08
N ARG A 52 2.09 7.03 20.64
CA ARG A 52 2.40 7.02 22.08
C ARG A 52 2.97 8.36 22.59
N THR A 53 3.50 9.20 21.70
CA THR A 53 4.07 10.51 22.02
C THR A 53 3.11 11.68 21.76
N ILE A 54 1.87 11.40 21.37
CA ILE A 54 0.85 12.39 21.04
C ILE A 54 -0.16 12.51 22.19
N SER A 55 -0.51 13.74 22.55
CA SER A 55 -1.58 14.02 23.51
C SER A 55 -2.91 14.27 22.80
N SER A 56 -4.02 13.95 23.47
CA SER A 56 -5.36 14.38 23.06
C SER A 56 -5.43 15.91 22.88
N PRO A 57 -6.19 16.45 21.89
CA PRO A 57 -7.17 15.79 21.04
C PRO A 57 -6.67 15.42 19.62
N PHE A 58 -5.36 15.31 19.41
CA PHE A 58 -4.81 15.08 18.07
C PHE A 58 -4.93 13.62 17.63
N GLY A 59 -5.34 13.40 16.37
CA GLY A 59 -5.36 12.09 15.71
C GLY A 59 -4.54 12.08 14.42
N LEU A 60 -3.98 10.92 14.04
CA LEU A 60 -3.17 10.78 12.83
C LEU A 60 -3.99 11.11 11.59
N HIS A 61 -3.48 11.99 10.73
CA HIS A 61 -4.15 12.30 9.45
C HIS A 61 -3.26 12.07 8.23
N SER A 62 -1.93 12.02 8.41
CA SER A 62 -1.05 11.60 7.32
C SER A 62 0.28 11.05 7.82
N MET A 63 0.92 10.27 6.94
CA MET A 63 2.28 9.80 7.12
C MET A 63 3.01 9.70 5.78
N HIS A 64 4.33 9.81 5.83
CA HIS A 64 5.25 9.56 4.72
C HIS A 64 6.46 8.81 5.27
N CYS A 65 6.96 7.81 4.56
CA CYS A 65 8.13 7.06 5.01
C CYS A 65 9.03 6.62 3.87
N TYR A 66 10.27 6.28 4.20
CA TYR A 66 11.24 5.66 3.30
C TYR A 66 11.81 4.38 3.91
N PHE A 67 11.90 3.34 3.08
CA PHE A 67 12.59 2.09 3.38
C PHE A 67 14.05 2.21 2.95
N LEU A 68 14.97 2.24 3.92
CA LEU A 68 16.39 2.50 3.66
C LEU A 68 17.15 1.19 3.46
N LEU A 69 16.88 0.19 4.30
CA LEU A 69 17.55 -1.11 4.30
C LEU A 69 16.55 -2.23 4.64
N PRO A 70 16.75 -3.46 4.15
CA PRO A 70 15.95 -4.59 4.59
C PRO A 70 16.19 -4.87 6.07
N ALA A 71 15.13 -4.82 6.87
CA ALA A 71 15.18 -5.23 8.26
C ALA A 71 15.16 -6.77 8.38
N HIS A 72 15.77 -7.29 9.44
CA HIS A 72 15.80 -8.73 9.74
C HIS A 72 14.86 -9.09 10.91
N ALA A 73 14.51 -10.37 11.04
CA ALA A 73 13.67 -10.85 12.14
C ALA A 73 14.30 -10.69 13.53
N ASN A 74 15.64 -10.61 13.58
CA ASN A 74 16.42 -10.41 14.80
C ASN A 74 17.70 -9.63 14.45
N PRO A 75 18.17 -8.68 15.29
CA PRO A 75 17.58 -8.20 16.55
C PRO A 75 16.26 -7.43 16.34
N ASP A 76 15.59 -7.09 17.45
CA ASP A 76 14.44 -6.18 17.44
C ASP A 76 14.78 -4.83 16.79
N ILE A 77 13.75 -4.14 16.30
CA ILE A 77 13.85 -2.76 15.80
C ILE A 77 13.58 -1.79 16.95
N GLU A 78 14.44 -0.80 17.11
CA GLU A 78 14.25 0.33 18.01
C GLU A 78 13.67 1.52 17.23
N TYR A 79 12.43 1.91 17.56
CA TYR A 79 11.74 3.06 17.00
C TYR A 79 11.98 4.29 17.87
N ARG A 80 12.82 5.21 17.39
CA ARG A 80 13.16 6.46 18.06
C ARG A 80 12.29 7.59 17.52
N VAL A 81 11.55 8.25 18.40
CA VAL A 81 10.62 9.33 18.05
C VAL A 81 11.24 10.67 18.39
N GLU A 82 11.28 11.57 17.41
CA GLU A 82 11.63 12.98 17.57
C GLU A 82 10.37 13.84 17.44
N ARG A 83 10.15 14.71 18.43
CA ARG A 83 9.02 15.63 18.49
C ARG A 83 9.35 16.91 17.74
N LEU A 84 9.03 16.94 16.44
CA LEU A 84 9.34 18.10 15.59
C LEU A 84 8.50 19.33 15.94
N ARG A 85 7.22 19.13 16.28
CA ARG A 85 6.29 20.22 16.57
C ARG A 85 5.12 19.73 17.42
N ASP A 86 4.72 20.55 18.40
CA ASP A 86 3.43 20.51 19.06
C ASP A 86 2.78 21.90 18.99
N GLY A 87 1.89 22.08 18.01
CA GLY A 87 1.16 23.31 17.77
C GLY A 87 -0.27 23.27 18.31
N LYS A 88 -1.01 24.35 18.10
CA LYS A 88 -2.45 24.42 18.48
C LYS A 88 -3.34 23.50 17.64
N SER A 89 -2.98 23.29 16.38
CA SER A 89 -3.81 22.54 15.40
C SER A 89 -3.12 21.32 14.84
N TYR A 90 -1.78 21.27 14.87
CA TYR A 90 -0.99 20.19 14.30
C TYR A 90 0.17 19.80 15.21
N SER A 91 0.44 18.50 15.27
CA SER A 91 1.66 17.93 15.85
C SER A 91 2.37 17.03 14.84
N ASN A 92 3.70 17.08 14.82
CA ASN A 92 4.52 16.31 13.89
C ASN A 92 5.54 15.46 14.64
N ARG A 93 5.75 14.24 14.16
CA ARG A 93 6.70 13.26 14.72
C ARG A 93 7.55 12.69 13.61
N LEU A 94 8.87 12.67 13.81
CA LEU A 94 9.80 11.91 13.00
C LEU A 94 10.14 10.62 13.75
N VAL A 95 9.98 9.48 13.11
CA VAL A 95 10.32 8.17 13.66
C VAL A 95 11.49 7.61 12.85
N ARG A 96 12.53 7.18 13.53
CA ARG A 96 13.69 6.53 12.92
C ARG A 96 13.79 5.13 13.50
N ALA A 97 13.76 4.12 12.65
CA ALA A 97 13.79 2.72 13.05
C ALA A 97 15.22 2.18 12.88
N TRP A 98 15.81 1.71 13.98
CA TRP A 98 17.19 1.24 14.06
C TRP A 98 17.27 -0.25 14.34
N GLN A 99 18.15 -0.97 13.65
CA GLN A 99 18.61 -2.30 14.04
C GLN A 99 20.11 -2.27 14.30
N GLY A 100 20.48 -2.24 15.59
CA GLY A 100 21.85 -1.97 16.00
C GLY A 100 22.27 -0.56 15.59
N ASP A 101 23.30 -0.45 14.77
CA ASP A 101 23.88 0.79 14.24
C ASP A 101 23.35 1.17 12.85
N ARG A 102 22.34 0.45 12.34
CA ARG A 102 21.78 0.69 11.01
C ARG A 102 20.37 1.27 11.10
N GLU A 103 20.19 2.46 10.52
CA GLU A 103 18.86 3.02 10.28
C GLU A 103 18.23 2.29 9.09
N VAL A 104 17.15 1.54 9.35
CA VAL A 104 16.49 0.72 8.31
C VAL A 104 15.29 1.41 7.69
N PHE A 105 14.70 2.37 8.40
CA PHE A 105 13.45 3.02 8.02
C PHE A 105 13.29 4.38 8.69
N VAL A 106 12.65 5.32 8.00
CA VAL A 106 12.30 6.64 8.53
C VAL A 106 10.86 6.99 8.17
N LEU A 107 10.11 7.56 9.10
CA LEU A 107 8.72 7.98 8.91
C LEU A 107 8.45 9.34 9.51
N LEU A 108 7.76 10.20 8.78
CA LEU A 108 7.21 11.46 9.25
C LEU A 108 5.69 11.31 9.38
N ALA A 109 5.15 11.52 10.58
CA ALA A 109 3.73 11.46 10.89
C ALA A 109 3.19 12.86 11.23
N SER A 110 1.98 13.16 10.78
CA SER A 110 1.27 14.39 11.10
C SER A 110 -0.08 14.09 11.75
N TYR A 111 -0.34 14.78 12.85
CA TYR A 111 -1.52 14.66 13.67
C TYR A 111 -2.24 16.00 13.70
N THR A 112 -3.58 15.96 13.70
CA THR A 112 -4.43 17.16 13.70
C THR A 112 -5.63 16.92 14.60
N VAL A 113 -6.24 18.00 15.08
CA VAL A 113 -7.54 17.89 15.75
C VAL A 113 -8.55 17.37 14.73
N PRO A 114 -9.29 16.27 15.01
CA PRO A 114 -10.30 15.77 14.10
C PRO A 114 -11.27 16.89 13.69
N PRO A 115 -11.68 16.95 12.41
CA PRO A 115 -12.54 18.01 11.94
C PRO A 115 -13.88 17.98 12.68
N THR A 116 -14.38 19.15 13.08
CA THR A 116 -15.74 19.31 13.57
C THR A 116 -16.73 19.16 12.42
N THR A 117 -17.93 18.63 12.70
CA THR A 117 -19.04 18.62 11.74
C THR A 117 -19.28 20.03 11.20
N LEU A 118 -19.55 20.14 9.90
CA LEU A 118 -19.99 21.40 9.33
C LEU A 118 -21.32 21.80 9.99
N PRO A 119 -21.51 23.09 10.33
CA PRO A 119 -22.80 23.58 10.80
C PRO A 119 -23.92 23.20 9.82
N GLU A 120 -25.11 22.84 10.32
CA GLU A 120 -26.26 22.44 9.49
C GLU A 120 -26.68 23.51 8.46
N ASN A 121 -26.35 24.77 8.72
CA ASN A 121 -26.62 25.92 7.86
C ASN A 121 -25.47 26.27 6.89
N PHE A 122 -24.43 25.43 6.79
CA PHE A 122 -23.32 25.65 5.88
C PHE A 122 -23.74 25.38 4.43
N ASN A 123 -24.29 26.39 3.77
CA ASN A 123 -24.48 26.41 2.32
C ASN A 123 -23.22 26.98 1.66
N LEU A 124 -22.53 26.18 0.86
CA LEU A 124 -21.54 26.70 -0.10
C LEU A 124 -22.29 27.67 -1.02
N ALA A 125 -22.00 28.96 -0.87
CA ALA A 125 -22.63 30.00 -1.67
C ALA A 125 -22.57 29.60 -3.15
N SER A 126 -23.74 29.37 -3.76
CA SER A 126 -23.84 29.37 -5.21
C SER A 126 -23.38 30.76 -5.65
N ASN A 127 -22.35 30.82 -6.50
CA ASN A 127 -21.83 32.08 -7.01
C ASN A 127 -22.95 32.87 -7.71
N SER A 128 -23.61 33.77 -6.99
CA SER A 128 -24.54 34.77 -7.50
C SER A 128 -23.93 36.17 -7.51
N HIS A 129 -22.63 36.30 -7.22
CA HIS A 129 -21.91 37.55 -7.34
C HIS A 129 -21.19 37.65 -8.69
N GLN A 130 -21.75 38.45 -9.61
CA GLN A 130 -21.05 39.09 -10.72
C GLN A 130 -20.03 40.14 -10.21
N GLY A 131 -19.22 39.80 -9.23
CA GLY A 131 -18.14 40.63 -8.71
C GLY A 131 -16.81 40.18 -9.32
N LYS A 132 -16.10 41.09 -9.99
CA LYS A 132 -14.76 40.87 -10.57
C LYS A 132 -13.88 40.00 -9.67
N ILE A 133 -13.63 38.76 -10.09
CA ILE A 133 -12.61 37.90 -9.48
C ILE A 133 -11.27 38.60 -9.67
N LYS A 134 -10.68 39.10 -8.59
CA LYS A 134 -9.25 39.44 -8.57
C LYS A 134 -8.48 38.13 -8.59
N ILE A 135 -8.06 37.72 -9.78
CA ILE A 135 -7.11 36.64 -9.97
C ILE A 135 -5.79 37.08 -9.31
N SER A 136 -5.36 36.40 -8.25
CA SER A 136 -4.01 36.56 -7.72
C SER A 136 -3.01 36.10 -8.78
N HIS A 137 -1.95 36.88 -8.98
CA HIS A 137 -0.95 36.82 -10.05
C HIS A 137 -0.10 35.53 -10.18
N THR A 138 -0.56 34.35 -9.77
CA THR A 138 0.29 33.14 -9.67
C THR A 138 -0.23 31.91 -10.40
N LEU A 139 -1.08 32.07 -11.41
CA LEU A 139 -1.43 31.00 -12.34
C LEU A 139 -1.32 31.50 -13.78
N ARG A 140 -0.09 31.58 -14.29
CA ARG A 140 0.20 31.69 -15.72
C ARG A 140 0.91 30.43 -16.17
N PHE A 141 0.14 29.42 -16.57
CA PHE A 141 0.60 28.42 -17.52
C PHE A 141 -0.57 28.03 -18.41
N ALA A 142 -0.68 28.69 -19.56
CA ALA A 142 -1.38 28.17 -20.72
C ALA A 142 -0.69 28.71 -21.97
N ASN A 143 -0.35 27.77 -22.86
CA ASN A 143 0.33 27.98 -24.12
C ASN A 143 -0.34 29.06 -24.97
N GLU A 144 0.49 29.94 -25.53
CA GLU A 144 0.13 30.77 -26.66
C GLU A 144 0.12 29.91 -27.93
N THR A 145 -1.07 29.61 -28.43
CA THR A 145 -1.36 29.61 -29.87
C THR A 145 -2.82 30.03 -30.02
N GLU A 146 -3.02 31.34 -30.20
CA GLU A 146 -4.28 31.89 -30.68
C GLU A 146 -4.52 31.44 -32.12
N ASP A 147 -5.70 30.88 -32.40
CA ASP A 147 -6.30 31.03 -33.73
C ASP A 147 -7.67 31.69 -33.56
N LYS A 148 -7.80 32.87 -34.18
CA LYS A 148 -8.94 33.79 -34.06
C LYS A 148 -9.83 33.62 -35.28
N SER A 149 -10.93 32.88 -35.15
CA SER A 149 -12.12 33.18 -35.95
C SER A 149 -13.41 32.63 -35.33
N GLN A 150 -14.48 33.42 -35.49
CA GLN A 150 -15.91 33.17 -35.24
C GLN A 150 -16.54 33.72 -33.94
N SER A 151 -17.51 34.59 -34.15
CA SER A 151 -18.43 35.29 -33.23
C SER A 151 -19.84 34.66 -33.31
N PRO A 152 -20.89 35.22 -32.67
CA PRO A 152 -21.21 35.18 -31.25
C PRO A 152 -22.59 34.51 -30.98
N ASN A 153 -22.98 34.43 -29.70
CA ASN A 153 -24.31 34.07 -29.18
C ASN A 153 -24.71 32.58 -29.15
N ARG A 154 -24.23 31.91 -28.11
CA ARG A 154 -25.05 30.97 -27.32
C ARG A 154 -24.82 31.29 -25.85
N PRO A 155 -25.84 31.59 -25.03
CA PRO A 155 -25.63 31.59 -23.60
C PRO A 155 -25.34 30.13 -23.23
N LEU A 156 -24.08 29.81 -22.94
CA LEU A 156 -23.81 28.62 -22.14
C LEU A 156 -24.49 28.89 -20.82
N SER A 157 -25.62 28.22 -20.58
CA SER A 157 -26.09 28.00 -19.22
C SER A 157 -24.98 27.20 -18.54
N ILE A 158 -24.04 27.90 -17.91
CA ILE A 158 -23.16 27.31 -16.91
C ILE A 158 -24.13 26.88 -15.82
N LEU A 159 -24.53 25.61 -15.88
CA LEU A 159 -25.15 24.91 -14.77
C LEU A 159 -24.23 25.19 -13.59
N THR A 160 -24.72 26.01 -12.66
CA THR A 160 -24.09 26.25 -11.38
C THR A 160 -24.10 24.90 -10.67
N SER A 161 -23.08 24.08 -10.90
CA SER A 161 -22.88 22.86 -10.13
C SER A 161 -22.77 23.31 -8.68
N SER A 162 -23.74 22.94 -7.86
CA SER A 162 -23.63 23.04 -6.41
C SER A 162 -22.28 22.44 -6.03
N VAL A 163 -21.38 23.28 -5.50
CA VAL A 163 -20.11 22.78 -4.98
C VAL A 163 -20.49 21.91 -3.78
N GLN A 164 -20.25 20.61 -3.90
CA GLN A 164 -20.48 19.69 -2.79
C GLN A 164 -19.50 20.02 -1.65
N PRO A 165 -19.94 20.03 -0.38
CA PRO A 165 -19.08 20.32 0.76
C PRO A 165 -17.93 19.34 0.91
N THR A 166 -18.08 18.13 0.37
CA THR A 166 -17.05 17.11 0.28
C THR A 166 -17.10 16.46 -1.10
N TYR A 167 -15.92 16.13 -1.63
CA TYR A 167 -15.77 15.33 -2.83
C TYR A 167 -14.87 14.14 -2.51
N GLN A 168 -15.27 12.96 -2.95
CA GLN A 168 -14.42 11.77 -2.96
C GLN A 168 -14.44 11.14 -4.35
N ASN A 169 -13.40 10.35 -4.64
CA ASN A 169 -13.47 9.44 -5.79
C ASN A 169 -14.62 8.44 -5.57
N PRO A 170 -15.40 8.12 -6.62
CA PRO A 170 -16.52 7.22 -6.48
C PRO A 170 -16.04 5.81 -6.15
N PHE A 171 -16.82 5.10 -5.34
CA PHE A 171 -16.64 3.67 -5.12
C PHE A 171 -16.82 2.92 -6.45
N PRO A 172 -15.96 1.94 -6.79
CA PRO A 172 -16.07 1.24 -8.07
C PRO A 172 -17.43 0.53 -8.21
N PRO A 173 -18.15 0.72 -9.33
CA PRO A 173 -19.47 0.13 -9.51
C PRO A 173 -19.39 -1.37 -9.79
N HIS A 174 -20.50 -2.07 -9.58
CA HIS A 174 -20.69 -3.48 -9.95
C HIS A 174 -19.70 -4.47 -9.31
N LEU A 175 -19.07 -4.15 -8.18
CA LEU A 175 -18.26 -5.13 -7.46
C LEU A 175 -19.13 -6.21 -6.81
N LYS A 176 -18.62 -7.44 -6.79
CA LYS A 176 -19.09 -8.49 -5.92
C LYS A 176 -18.76 -8.13 -4.47
N PRO A 177 -19.69 -8.34 -3.54
CA PRO A 177 -19.43 -8.13 -2.12
C PRO A 177 -18.35 -9.11 -1.63
N TRP A 178 -17.74 -8.81 -0.48
CA TRP A 178 -16.68 -9.61 0.12
C TRP A 178 -17.09 -11.09 0.28
N GLU A 179 -18.33 -11.34 0.69
CA GLU A 179 -18.89 -12.66 0.98
C GLU A 179 -18.98 -13.55 -0.27
N GLU A 180 -19.03 -12.96 -1.46
CA GLU A 180 -19.00 -13.68 -2.75
C GLU A 180 -17.58 -13.79 -3.35
N CYS A 181 -16.58 -13.19 -2.71
CA CYS A 181 -15.19 -13.25 -3.13
C CYS A 181 -14.46 -14.39 -2.42
N PHE A 182 -13.51 -15.02 -3.11
CA PHE A 182 -12.71 -16.09 -2.53
C PHE A 182 -11.44 -15.49 -1.91
N PRO A 183 -11.11 -15.83 -0.64
CA PRO A 183 -9.82 -15.53 -0.05
C PRO A 183 -8.66 -16.06 -0.89
N GLU A 184 -7.51 -15.39 -0.80
CA GLU A 184 -6.31 -15.70 -1.57
C GLU A 184 -5.80 -17.12 -1.31
N GLU A 185 -5.79 -17.56 -0.05
CA GLU A 185 -5.42 -18.92 0.34
C GLU A 185 -6.27 -20.00 -0.31
N ASP A 186 -7.58 -19.78 -0.47
CA ASP A 186 -8.49 -20.76 -1.06
C ASP A 186 -8.31 -20.81 -2.58
N ARG A 187 -8.01 -19.66 -3.19
CA ARG A 187 -7.60 -19.61 -4.61
C ARG A 187 -6.32 -20.42 -4.83
N TRP A 188 -5.29 -20.21 -4.00
CA TRP A 188 -4.03 -20.93 -4.13
C TRP A 188 -4.15 -22.41 -3.80
N GLN A 189 -5.02 -22.77 -2.85
CA GLN A 189 -5.34 -24.17 -2.57
C GLN A 189 -5.95 -24.86 -3.80
N ARG A 190 -6.93 -24.26 -4.46
CA ARG A 190 -7.50 -24.82 -5.70
C ARG A 190 -6.45 -24.97 -6.80
N PHE A 191 -5.63 -23.94 -7.02
CA PHE A 191 -4.54 -24.01 -7.99
C PHE A 191 -3.54 -25.13 -7.65
N PHE A 192 -3.23 -25.31 -6.37
CA PHE A 192 -2.37 -26.37 -5.89
C PHE A 192 -2.95 -27.75 -6.20
N ASP A 193 -4.21 -27.97 -5.85
CA ASP A 193 -4.91 -29.24 -6.03
C ASP A 193 -5.09 -29.60 -7.51
N GLU A 194 -5.33 -28.61 -8.38
CA GLU A 194 -5.58 -28.82 -9.81
C GLU A 194 -4.30 -28.88 -10.67
N LYS A 195 -3.29 -28.06 -10.37
CA LYS A 195 -2.14 -27.81 -11.27
C LYS A 195 -0.78 -28.21 -10.69
N CYS A 196 -0.70 -28.51 -9.39
CA CYS A 196 0.59 -28.73 -8.72
C CYS A 196 0.78 -30.17 -8.21
N GLN A 197 -0.07 -31.12 -8.61
CA GLN A 197 0.00 -32.52 -8.16
C GLN A 197 1.37 -33.15 -8.42
N GLU A 198 1.99 -32.84 -9.57
CA GLU A 198 3.31 -33.37 -9.94
C GLU A 198 4.48 -32.51 -9.46
N TRP A 199 4.23 -31.34 -8.86
CA TRP A 199 5.31 -30.47 -8.37
C TRP A 199 6.04 -31.16 -7.21
N LYS A 200 7.38 -31.13 -7.23
CA LYS A 200 8.23 -31.75 -6.20
C LYS A 200 9.21 -30.74 -5.61
N GLY A 201 9.75 -31.07 -4.44
CA GLY A 201 10.85 -30.34 -3.82
C GLY A 201 10.47 -28.92 -3.39
N ALA A 202 11.39 -27.97 -3.62
CA ALA A 202 11.29 -26.61 -3.10
C ALA A 202 10.07 -25.84 -3.61
N ARG A 203 9.70 -26.02 -4.89
CA ARG A 203 8.57 -25.30 -5.50
C ARG A 203 7.23 -25.67 -4.85
N ARG A 204 7.03 -26.96 -4.55
CA ARG A 204 5.83 -27.45 -3.86
C ARG A 204 5.79 -26.93 -2.42
N ARG A 205 6.89 -27.12 -1.67
CA ARG A 205 6.99 -26.66 -0.27
C ARG A 205 6.73 -25.18 -0.13
N PHE A 206 7.27 -24.37 -1.03
CA PHE A 206 7.05 -22.92 -1.04
C PHE A 206 5.56 -22.56 -1.13
N LEU A 207 4.82 -23.20 -2.03
CA LEU A 207 3.39 -22.92 -2.19
C LEU A 207 2.57 -23.45 -1.01
N GLU A 208 2.89 -24.63 -0.46
CA GLU A 208 2.26 -25.16 0.75
C GLU A 208 2.47 -24.21 1.95
N GLU A 209 3.70 -23.75 2.17
CA GLU A 209 4.05 -22.77 3.20
C GLU A 209 3.32 -21.45 2.99
N TYR A 210 3.28 -20.94 1.76
CA TYR A 210 2.56 -19.70 1.44
C TYR A 210 1.06 -19.81 1.73
N ILE A 211 0.41 -20.92 1.34
CA ILE A 211 -1.01 -21.15 1.63
C ILE A 211 -1.24 -21.18 3.14
N LYS A 212 -0.40 -21.92 3.87
CA LYS A 212 -0.48 -21.98 5.34
C LYS A 212 -0.31 -20.58 5.96
N GLU A 213 0.70 -19.83 5.51
CA GLU A 213 0.99 -18.48 5.99
C GLU A 213 -0.19 -17.52 5.77
N ARG A 214 -0.84 -17.58 4.60
CA ARG A 214 -2.04 -16.79 4.30
C ARG A 214 -3.27 -17.23 5.09
N ARG A 215 -3.45 -18.54 5.33
CA ARG A 215 -4.54 -19.07 6.17
C ARG A 215 -4.43 -18.58 7.61
N GLU A 216 -3.22 -18.56 8.16
CA GLU A 216 -3.00 -18.20 9.55
C GLU A 216 -2.86 -16.66 9.73
N SER A 217 -2.52 -15.91 8.67
CA SER A 217 -2.46 -14.44 8.66
C SER A 217 -3.67 -13.77 9.34
N PRO A 218 -3.48 -12.76 10.20
CA PRO A 218 -4.58 -12.01 10.80
C PRO A 218 -5.21 -10.99 9.83
N VAL A 219 -4.71 -10.93 8.59
CA VAL A 219 -5.30 -10.16 7.49
C VAL A 219 -5.77 -11.13 6.42
N GLY A 220 -7.08 -11.16 6.15
CA GLY A 220 -7.67 -11.80 4.98
C GLY A 220 -7.56 -10.89 3.75
N ILE A 221 -7.29 -11.49 2.59
CA ILE A 221 -7.21 -10.76 1.31
C ILE A 221 -8.01 -11.54 0.28
N ALA A 222 -8.91 -10.86 -0.45
CA ALA A 222 -9.63 -11.43 -1.58
C ALA A 222 -9.58 -10.47 -2.77
N ARG A 223 -9.36 -10.99 -3.99
CA ARG A 223 -9.45 -10.15 -5.20
C ARG A 223 -10.90 -9.73 -5.40
N ALA A 224 -11.17 -8.42 -5.46
CA ALA A 224 -12.49 -7.92 -5.79
C ALA A 224 -12.82 -8.26 -7.24
N ARG A 225 -14.04 -8.76 -7.48
CA ARG A 225 -14.51 -9.21 -8.80
C ARG A 225 -15.67 -8.34 -9.25
N VAL A 226 -15.80 -8.09 -10.55
CA VAL A 226 -16.93 -7.35 -11.12
C VAL A 226 -18.08 -8.32 -11.43
N LYS A 227 -19.33 -7.92 -11.16
CA LYS A 227 -20.57 -8.57 -11.61
C LYS A 227 -20.69 -8.35 -13.12
N ARG A 228 -20.30 -9.33 -13.94
CA ARG A 228 -20.50 -9.28 -15.40
C ARG A 228 -21.93 -9.74 -15.73
N SER A 229 -22.68 -8.93 -16.49
CA SER A 229 -24.04 -9.25 -16.93
C SER A 229 -24.14 -9.88 -18.31
N ASP A 230 -23.12 -9.83 -19.19
CA ASP A 230 -23.20 -10.48 -20.50
C ASP A 230 -21.84 -10.70 -21.19
N LEU A 231 -21.74 -11.87 -21.84
CA LEU A 231 -20.93 -12.26 -23.01
C LEU A 231 -19.39 -12.38 -22.94
N SER A 232 -18.97 -13.49 -23.56
CA SER A 232 -17.63 -14.01 -23.92
C SER A 232 -16.57 -14.13 -22.81
N GLN A 233 -16.21 -15.39 -22.57
CA GLN A 233 -14.96 -15.79 -21.96
C GLN A 233 -13.78 -15.27 -22.80
N ASN A 234 -13.37 -14.03 -22.55
CA ASN A 234 -11.96 -13.84 -22.30
C ASN A 234 -11.83 -13.92 -20.79
N GLU A 235 -11.45 -15.11 -20.32
CA GLU A 235 -10.70 -15.21 -19.09
C GLU A 235 -9.66 -14.10 -19.15
N GLU A 236 -9.68 -13.14 -18.23
CA GLU A 236 -8.48 -12.36 -17.99
C GLU A 236 -7.42 -13.41 -17.63
N THR A 237 -6.66 -13.85 -18.63
CA THR A 237 -5.52 -14.72 -18.42
C THR A 237 -4.64 -13.96 -17.45
N GLU A 238 -4.07 -14.68 -16.49
CA GLU A 238 -3.27 -14.09 -15.41
C GLU A 238 -2.10 -13.23 -15.92
N ASP A 239 -1.77 -13.39 -17.21
CA ASP A 239 -0.71 -12.74 -17.97
C ASP A 239 -1.13 -11.43 -18.67
N SER A 240 -2.41 -11.06 -18.69
CA SER A 240 -2.83 -9.77 -19.26
C SER A 240 -2.39 -8.61 -18.35
N PRO A 241 -1.80 -7.52 -18.88
CA PRO A 241 -1.40 -6.38 -18.07
C PRO A 241 -2.64 -5.76 -17.40
N VAL A 242 -2.66 -5.76 -16.07
CA VAL A 242 -3.72 -5.16 -15.26
C VAL A 242 -3.17 -3.90 -14.61
N HIS A 243 -3.64 -2.74 -15.07
CA HIS A 243 -3.23 -1.44 -14.53
C HIS A 243 -3.89 -1.13 -13.18
N THR A 244 -5.06 -1.72 -12.92
CA THR A 244 -5.84 -1.50 -11.69
C THR A 244 -6.13 -2.82 -10.99
N ARG A 245 -5.61 -2.98 -9.78
CA ARG A 245 -5.90 -4.11 -8.90
C ARG A 245 -6.85 -3.68 -7.81
N MET A 246 -7.89 -4.46 -7.55
CA MET A 246 -8.81 -4.21 -6.45
C MET A 246 -8.81 -5.43 -5.53
N SER A 247 -8.51 -5.20 -4.26
CA SER A 247 -8.48 -6.24 -3.24
C SER A 247 -9.34 -5.81 -2.07
N TRP A 248 -10.18 -6.72 -1.59
CA TRP A 248 -10.76 -6.61 -0.27
C TRP A 248 -9.72 -7.03 0.79
N LEU A 249 -9.58 -6.23 1.83
CA LEU A 249 -8.70 -6.43 2.98
C LEU A 249 -9.58 -6.57 4.21
N HIS A 250 -9.36 -7.60 5.02
CA HIS A 250 -10.21 -7.92 6.17
C HIS A 250 -9.34 -8.21 7.40
N ALA A 251 -9.48 -7.41 8.45
CA ALA A 251 -8.82 -7.66 9.73
C ALA A 251 -9.55 -8.77 10.48
N ARG A 252 -8.86 -9.90 10.72
CA ARG A 252 -9.37 -11.03 11.51
C ARG A 252 -9.15 -10.76 13.00
N LEU A 253 -9.98 -9.87 13.55
CA LEU A 253 -9.95 -9.55 14.97
C LEU A 253 -10.64 -10.65 15.78
N ASP A 254 -10.05 -10.97 16.94
CA ASP A 254 -10.71 -11.71 17.99
C ASP A 254 -11.83 -10.83 18.60
N PRO A 255 -13.00 -11.39 18.95
CA PRO A 255 -14.10 -10.61 19.55
C PRO A 255 -13.74 -9.87 20.86
N SER A 256 -12.64 -10.25 21.53
CA SER A 256 -12.11 -9.56 22.71
C SER A 256 -11.25 -8.33 22.37
N GLU A 257 -10.86 -8.14 21.12
CA GLU A 257 -10.07 -6.98 20.67
C GLU A 257 -10.98 -5.76 20.50
N ASN A 258 -10.60 -4.65 21.15
CA ASN A 258 -11.25 -3.35 20.99
C ASN A 258 -10.17 -2.27 20.75
N PRO A 259 -9.54 -2.25 19.56
CA PRO A 259 -8.45 -1.33 19.26
C PRO A 259 -8.94 0.12 19.23
N ASP A 260 -8.13 1.04 19.75
CA ASP A 260 -8.40 2.47 19.60
C ASP A 260 -8.21 2.93 18.14
N ILE A 261 -8.69 4.14 17.83
CA ILE A 261 -8.69 4.68 16.46
C ILE A 261 -7.30 4.77 15.84
N GLU A 262 -6.26 5.02 16.65
CA GLU A 262 -4.88 5.15 16.17
C GLU A 262 -4.28 3.76 15.87
N THR A 263 -4.63 2.76 16.68
CA THR A 263 -4.33 1.36 16.42
C THR A 263 -5.02 0.88 15.15
N VAL A 264 -6.29 1.25 14.93
CA VAL A 264 -7.02 0.94 13.69
C VAL A 264 -6.33 1.57 12.47
N LYS A 265 -5.87 2.83 12.55
CA LYS A 265 -5.09 3.45 11.45
C LYS A 265 -3.77 2.72 11.20
N ALA A 266 -3.08 2.27 12.24
CA ALA A 266 -1.88 1.45 12.11
C ALA A 266 -2.18 0.07 11.47
N MET A 267 -3.32 -0.54 11.79
CA MET A 267 -3.82 -1.76 11.13
C MET A 267 -4.09 -1.53 9.64
N ILE A 268 -4.74 -0.41 9.28
CA ILE A 268 -4.95 -0.05 7.88
C ILE A 268 -3.61 0.14 7.16
N ALA A 269 -2.66 0.83 7.79
CA ALA A 269 -1.32 1.01 7.22
C ALA A 269 -0.57 -0.31 7.01
N TYR A 270 -0.70 -1.26 7.94
CA TYR A 270 -0.20 -2.63 7.79
C TYR A 270 -0.84 -3.33 6.59
N MET A 271 -2.17 -3.25 6.48
CA MET A 271 -2.93 -3.94 5.45
C MET A 271 -2.68 -3.38 4.04
N THR A 272 -2.51 -2.06 3.90
CA THR A 272 -2.36 -1.40 2.59
C THR A 272 -1.00 -1.62 1.92
N ASP A 273 -0.01 -2.14 2.64
CA ASP A 273 1.28 -2.53 2.04
C ASP A 273 1.20 -3.89 1.32
N PHE A 274 0.16 -4.70 1.58
CA PHE A 274 -0.03 -5.96 0.86
C PHE A 274 -0.31 -5.73 -0.62
N GLN A 275 0.41 -6.46 -1.48
CA GLN A 275 0.20 -6.50 -2.94
C GLN A 275 0.36 -5.14 -3.66
N PHE A 276 0.69 -4.06 -2.96
CA PHE A 276 0.57 -2.70 -3.47
C PHE A 276 1.55 -2.41 -4.62
N ILE A 277 2.87 -2.41 -4.36
CA ILE A 277 3.88 -2.23 -5.42
C ILE A 277 3.82 -3.34 -6.49
N GLY A 278 3.31 -4.52 -6.13
CA GLY A 278 3.08 -5.61 -7.10
C GLY A 278 2.08 -5.25 -8.20
N THR A 279 1.24 -4.23 -7.99
CA THR A 279 0.35 -3.68 -9.04
C THR A 279 1.15 -3.04 -10.16
N ALA A 280 2.24 -2.32 -9.86
CA ALA A 280 3.13 -1.76 -10.86
C ALA A 280 3.80 -2.85 -11.71
N SER A 281 4.41 -3.86 -11.09
CA SER A 281 5.08 -4.90 -11.89
C SER A 281 4.11 -5.64 -12.81
N ARG A 282 2.89 -5.93 -12.33
CA ARG A 282 1.85 -6.61 -13.11
C ARG A 282 1.28 -5.77 -14.24
N SER A 283 1.28 -4.44 -14.13
CA SER A 283 0.77 -3.58 -15.21
C SER A 283 1.63 -3.60 -16.48
N VAL A 284 2.86 -4.15 -16.39
CA VAL A 284 3.76 -4.38 -17.53
C VAL A 284 4.01 -5.87 -17.78
N GLY A 285 3.13 -6.74 -17.26
CA GLY A 285 3.23 -8.20 -17.44
C GLY A 285 4.38 -8.86 -16.66
N LEU A 286 4.98 -8.18 -15.67
CA LEU A 286 6.14 -8.68 -14.93
C LEU A 286 5.71 -9.31 -13.59
N HIS A 287 5.88 -10.62 -13.46
CA HIS A 287 5.59 -11.41 -12.25
C HIS A 287 6.57 -12.58 -12.09
N GLN A 288 6.39 -13.41 -11.07
CA GLN A 288 7.32 -14.51 -10.74
C GLN A 288 7.40 -15.59 -11.82
N SER A 289 6.32 -15.79 -12.57
CA SER A 289 6.23 -16.79 -13.65
C SER A 289 6.34 -16.20 -15.07
N SER A 290 6.44 -14.87 -15.23
CA SER A 290 6.61 -14.25 -16.54
C SER A 290 8.00 -14.50 -17.12
N THR A 291 8.17 -14.24 -18.42
CA THR A 291 9.48 -14.19 -19.08
C THR A 291 9.64 -12.83 -19.79
N PRO A 292 10.56 -11.95 -19.35
CA PRO A 292 11.41 -12.08 -18.15
C PRO A 292 10.60 -12.19 -16.85
N ARG A 293 11.18 -12.81 -15.82
CA ARG A 293 10.59 -12.83 -14.47
C ARG A 293 10.89 -11.54 -13.72
N ILE A 294 10.09 -11.22 -12.72
CA ILE A 294 10.44 -10.18 -11.75
C ILE A 294 11.72 -10.60 -10.99
N GLY A 295 12.76 -9.78 -11.06
CA GLY A 295 14.05 -10.01 -10.41
C GLY A 295 14.18 -9.31 -9.06
N MET A 296 13.68 -8.08 -8.95
CA MET A 296 13.62 -7.35 -7.69
C MET A 296 12.32 -6.55 -7.61
N LEU A 297 11.63 -6.72 -6.49
CA LEU A 297 10.45 -5.96 -6.10
C LEU A 297 10.64 -5.53 -4.64
N ALA A 298 10.77 -4.23 -4.39
CA ALA A 298 10.97 -3.68 -3.06
C ALA A 298 10.37 -2.28 -2.96
N SER A 299 9.69 -1.96 -1.86
CA SER A 299 9.18 -0.61 -1.60
C SER A 299 10.36 0.35 -1.36
N LEU A 300 10.26 1.58 -1.88
CA LEU A 300 11.21 2.67 -1.61
C LEU A 300 10.61 3.65 -0.60
N ASP A 301 9.35 4.01 -0.79
CA ASP A 301 8.59 4.88 0.10
C ASP A 301 7.15 4.37 0.26
N HIS A 302 6.41 4.93 1.22
CA HIS A 302 4.97 4.74 1.35
C HIS A 302 4.38 5.99 2.00
N SER A 303 3.19 6.39 1.55
CA SER A 303 2.46 7.49 2.17
C SER A 303 0.99 7.16 2.29
N ILE A 304 0.39 7.65 3.37
CA ILE A 304 -1.04 7.48 3.65
C ILE A 304 -1.60 8.82 4.11
N HIS A 305 -2.74 9.19 3.56
CA HIS A 305 -3.59 10.28 4.05
C HIS A 305 -4.89 9.68 4.55
N PHE A 306 -5.18 9.83 5.84
CA PHE A 306 -6.38 9.34 6.48
C PHE A 306 -7.46 10.42 6.49
N TYR A 307 -8.68 10.02 6.17
CA TYR A 307 -9.88 10.85 6.28
C TYR A 307 -10.72 10.41 7.49
N PRO A 308 -11.65 11.26 7.97
CA PRO A 308 -12.53 10.88 9.06
C PRO A 308 -13.27 9.57 8.77
N PHE A 309 -13.28 8.67 9.74
CA PHE A 309 -14.05 7.44 9.63
C PHE A 309 -15.54 7.75 9.87
N PRO A 310 -16.46 7.04 9.20
CA PRO A 310 -17.88 7.21 9.43
C PRO A 310 -18.27 6.85 10.88
N GLU A 311 -19.39 7.39 11.35
CA GLU A 311 -19.94 7.01 12.65
C GLU A 311 -20.25 5.51 12.68
N GLY A 312 -19.94 4.85 13.80
CA GLY A 312 -20.12 3.40 13.94
C GLY A 312 -19.14 2.56 13.10
N PHE A 313 -18.00 3.13 12.67
CA PHE A 313 -16.96 2.41 11.94
C PHE A 313 -16.57 1.11 12.65
N ASP A 314 -16.74 -0.02 11.95
CA ASP A 314 -16.37 -1.35 12.42
C ASP A 314 -14.99 -1.74 11.86
N PRO A 315 -13.94 -1.82 12.71
CA PRO A 315 -12.60 -2.18 12.27
C PRO A 315 -12.45 -3.64 11.82
N SER A 316 -13.45 -4.49 12.10
CA SER A 316 -13.49 -5.86 11.61
C SER A 316 -14.15 -5.98 10.23
N ALA A 317 -14.89 -4.97 9.77
CA ALA A 317 -15.52 -5.00 8.46
C ALA A 317 -14.47 -4.96 7.32
N PRO A 318 -14.72 -5.66 6.19
CA PRO A 318 -13.81 -5.63 5.05
C PRO A 318 -13.72 -4.24 4.41
N LEU A 319 -12.50 -3.85 4.05
CA LEU A 319 -12.17 -2.61 3.35
C LEU A 319 -11.77 -2.91 1.91
N LEU A 320 -12.21 -2.08 0.95
CA LEU A 320 -11.77 -2.18 -0.43
C LEU A 320 -10.53 -1.33 -0.66
N HIS A 321 -9.42 -1.94 -1.06
CA HIS A 321 -8.22 -1.25 -1.54
C HIS A 321 -8.14 -1.32 -3.06
N VAL A 322 -8.38 -0.16 -3.70
CA VAL A 322 -8.23 0.05 -5.13
C VAL A 322 -6.82 0.56 -5.37
N MET A 323 -6.00 -0.17 -6.14
CA MET A 323 -4.61 0.11 -6.43
C MET A 323 -4.43 0.32 -7.92
N GLU A 324 -3.82 1.42 -8.32
CA GLU A 324 -3.63 1.82 -9.71
C GLU A 324 -2.16 2.09 -9.98
N SER A 325 -1.60 1.36 -10.95
CA SER A 325 -0.28 1.63 -11.49
C SER A 325 -0.30 2.98 -12.21
N GLN A 326 0.55 3.90 -11.79
CA GLN A 326 0.65 5.25 -12.36
C GLN A 326 1.74 5.33 -13.43
N SER A 327 2.88 4.70 -13.18
CA SER A 327 3.99 4.65 -14.12
C SER A 327 4.94 3.51 -13.75
N VAL A 328 5.48 2.84 -14.76
CA VAL A 328 6.47 1.78 -14.59
C VAL A 328 7.51 1.92 -15.67
N ASN A 329 8.76 2.03 -15.27
CA ASN A 329 9.88 2.12 -16.19
C ASN A 329 10.90 1.06 -15.78
N ILE A 330 10.94 -0.04 -16.54
CA ILE A 330 11.84 -1.17 -16.29
C ILE A 330 13.31 -0.77 -16.45
N ALA A 331 13.62 0.19 -17.33
CA ALA A 331 14.99 0.68 -17.55
C ALA A 331 15.51 1.48 -16.35
N SER A 332 14.67 2.34 -15.75
CA SER A 332 15.03 3.00 -14.48
C SER A 332 14.92 2.04 -13.29
N GLY A 333 14.20 0.93 -13.46
CA GLY A 333 13.97 -0.08 -12.45
C GLY A 333 12.99 0.36 -11.37
N ARG A 334 12.05 1.26 -11.68
CA ARG A 334 11.09 1.83 -10.72
C ARG A 334 9.64 1.77 -11.22
N GLY A 335 8.71 1.72 -10.28
CA GLY A 335 7.29 1.85 -10.55
C GLY A 335 6.57 2.60 -9.43
N VAL A 336 5.51 3.31 -9.79
CA VAL A 336 4.68 4.11 -8.89
C VAL A 336 3.26 3.57 -8.90
N VAL A 337 2.67 3.42 -7.72
CA VAL A 337 1.29 2.99 -7.51
C VAL A 337 0.59 4.00 -6.61
N GLN A 338 -0.67 4.31 -6.92
CA GLN A 338 -1.56 5.08 -6.07
C GLN A 338 -2.73 4.18 -5.65
N GLY A 339 -3.20 4.32 -4.42
CA GLY A 339 -4.30 3.53 -3.91
C GLY A 339 -5.34 4.34 -3.17
N ARG A 340 -6.55 3.78 -3.06
CA ARG A 340 -7.70 4.34 -2.36
C ARG A 340 -8.34 3.25 -1.52
N VAL A 341 -8.64 3.55 -0.27
CA VAL A 341 -9.23 2.61 0.69
C VAL A 341 -10.64 3.06 1.02
N TYR A 342 -11.62 2.19 0.76
CA TYR A 342 -13.03 2.44 1.00
C TYR A 342 -13.59 1.48 2.04
N THR A 343 -14.61 1.91 2.79
CA THR A 343 -15.48 0.99 3.54
C THR A 343 -16.34 0.18 2.57
N LYS A 344 -17.00 -0.89 3.06
CA LYS A 344 -17.94 -1.68 2.24
C LYS A 344 -19.15 -0.87 1.75
N GLU A 345 -19.51 0.20 2.46
CA GLU A 345 -20.54 1.18 2.09
C GLU A 345 -20.06 2.21 1.06
N GLY A 346 -18.76 2.23 0.77
CA GLY A 346 -18.17 3.09 -0.25
C GLY A 346 -17.66 4.44 0.24
N VAL A 347 -17.50 4.64 1.55
CA VAL A 347 -16.88 5.85 2.12
C VAL A 347 -15.36 5.77 1.95
N LEU A 348 -14.74 6.78 1.33
CA LEU A 348 -13.28 6.87 1.18
C LEU A 348 -12.63 7.26 2.52
N ILE A 349 -11.84 6.37 3.10
CA ILE A 349 -11.22 6.58 4.42
C ILE A 349 -9.70 6.78 4.38
N ALA A 350 -9.04 6.39 3.29
CA ALA A 350 -7.62 6.68 3.08
C ALA A 350 -7.21 6.74 1.61
N VAL A 351 -6.18 7.53 1.32
CA VAL A 351 -5.45 7.51 0.05
C VAL A 351 -4.00 7.13 0.32
N THR A 352 -3.46 6.24 -0.51
CA THR A 352 -2.12 5.68 -0.39
C THR A 352 -1.29 5.97 -1.65
N ALA A 353 0.02 6.10 -1.52
CA ALA A 353 0.94 6.15 -2.66
C ALA A 353 2.28 5.51 -2.31
N GLN A 354 2.93 4.91 -3.30
CA GLN A 354 4.19 4.18 -3.13
C GLN A 354 4.96 4.12 -4.45
N GLU A 355 6.24 4.48 -4.41
CA GLU A 355 7.26 4.10 -5.38
C GLU A 355 8.01 2.85 -4.88
N GLY A 356 8.42 2.01 -5.81
CA GLY A 356 9.26 0.86 -5.49
C GLY A 356 10.19 0.49 -6.62
N VAL A 357 11.22 -0.28 -6.28
CA VAL A 357 12.08 -0.96 -7.23
C VAL A 357 11.26 -2.02 -7.96
N VAL A 358 11.23 -1.94 -9.28
CA VAL A 358 10.59 -2.90 -10.19
C VAL A 358 11.60 -3.26 -11.27
N ARG A 359 12.31 -4.38 -11.10
CA ARG A 359 13.37 -4.81 -12.03
C ARG A 359 13.09 -6.20 -12.57
N ALA A 360 13.22 -6.37 -13.88
CA ALA A 360 13.23 -7.67 -14.53
C ALA A 360 14.54 -8.41 -14.27
N ASP A 361 14.49 -9.73 -14.18
CA ASP A 361 15.69 -10.57 -14.18
C ASP A 361 16.15 -10.82 -15.61
N LEU A 362 17.07 -9.98 -16.09
CA LEU A 362 17.63 -10.07 -17.42
C LEU A 362 18.72 -11.15 -17.53
N LYS A 363 19.41 -11.49 -16.43
CA LYS A 363 20.44 -12.55 -16.40
C LYS A 363 19.85 -13.92 -16.72
N GLY A 364 18.60 -14.15 -16.30
CA GLY A 364 17.84 -15.35 -16.67
C GLY A 364 17.49 -15.44 -18.17
N LEU A 365 17.45 -14.31 -18.88
CA LEU A 365 17.24 -14.26 -20.33
C LEU A 365 18.55 -14.45 -21.11
N GLU A 366 19.66 -13.87 -20.63
CA GLU A 366 21.01 -14.08 -21.19
C GLU A 366 21.39 -15.57 -21.13
N ALA A 367 21.14 -16.24 -19.98
CA ALA A 367 21.35 -17.68 -19.84
C ALA A 367 20.44 -18.55 -20.73
N ARG A 368 19.34 -17.98 -21.27
CA ARG A 368 18.42 -18.63 -22.21
C ARG A 368 18.65 -18.19 -23.67
N GLY A 369 19.63 -17.33 -23.94
CA GLY A 369 19.95 -16.83 -25.28
C GLY A 369 18.91 -15.87 -25.86
N LEU A 370 18.09 -15.22 -25.02
CA LEU A 370 16.95 -14.38 -25.43
C LEU A 370 17.27 -12.88 -25.45
N VAL A 371 18.53 -12.48 -25.21
CA VAL A 371 19.03 -11.11 -25.31
C VAL A 371 20.37 -11.13 -26.05
N GLU A 372 20.53 -10.29 -27.07
CA GLU A 372 21.80 -10.15 -27.80
C GLU A 372 22.88 -9.53 -26.91
N GLY A 373 24.00 -10.24 -26.75
CA GLY A 373 25.14 -9.81 -25.93
C GLY A 373 25.74 -10.91 -25.02
N GLY A 374 25.08 -12.05 -24.88
CA GLY A 374 25.58 -13.21 -24.12
C GLY A 374 26.70 -13.95 -24.85
N ALA A 375 27.89 -13.35 -24.97
CA ALA A 375 29.09 -14.13 -25.20
C ALA A 375 29.25 -15.08 -24.00
N VAL A 376 29.11 -16.39 -24.26
CA VAL A 376 29.38 -17.45 -23.30
C VAL A 376 30.88 -17.44 -23.00
N GLY A 377 31.27 -16.66 -21.99
CA GLY A 377 32.52 -16.86 -21.27
C GLY A 377 32.28 -17.93 -20.22
N ASP A 378 32.95 -19.07 -20.36
CA ASP A 378 32.89 -20.22 -19.45
C ASP A 378 33.37 -19.83 -18.03
N ASP A 379 32.48 -19.27 -17.21
CA ASP A 379 32.81 -18.83 -15.84
C ASP A 379 32.50 -19.93 -14.81
N LYS A 380 32.95 -21.16 -15.11
CA LYS A 380 32.87 -22.31 -14.19
C LYS A 380 33.83 -22.19 -13.00
N ASP A 381 34.80 -21.27 -13.04
CA ASP A 381 35.82 -21.11 -12.00
C ASP A 381 35.45 -20.10 -10.90
N GLU A 382 34.60 -19.10 -11.16
CA GLU A 382 34.20 -18.15 -10.13
C GLU A 382 33.29 -18.77 -9.05
N ASN A 383 32.43 -19.73 -9.43
CA ASN A 383 31.50 -20.35 -8.50
C ASN A 383 32.19 -21.36 -7.57
N LYS A 384 33.32 -21.95 -7.98
CA LYS A 384 34.17 -22.79 -7.11
C LYS A 384 34.91 -21.96 -6.06
N LYS A 385 35.39 -20.76 -6.40
CA LYS A 385 36.08 -19.86 -5.46
C LYS A 385 35.16 -19.31 -4.36
N LYS A 386 33.88 -19.08 -4.64
CA LYS A 386 32.90 -18.62 -3.62
C LYS A 386 32.47 -19.71 -2.63
N ILE A 387 32.52 -20.99 -3.02
CA ILE A 387 32.20 -22.11 -2.13
C ILE A 387 33.38 -22.42 -1.19
N GLN A 388 34.61 -22.21 -1.64
CA GLN A 388 35.81 -22.48 -0.85
C GLN A 388 36.17 -21.38 0.16
N ALA A 389 35.60 -20.18 0.03
CA ALA A 389 35.77 -19.07 0.98
C ALA A 389 34.72 -19.04 2.12
N LYS A 390 33.87 -20.08 2.22
CA LYS A 390 32.82 -20.23 3.24
C LYS A 390 32.93 -21.53 4.06
N LEU A 391 34.05 -22.23 3.95
CA LEU A 391 34.55 -23.21 4.91
C LEU A 391 35.79 -22.60 5.58
#